data_AF-A0A3M2EA56-F1
#
_entry.id   AF-A0A3M2EA56-F1
#
_cell.length_a   1.000
_cell.length_b   1.000
_cell.length_c   1.000
_cell.angle_alpha   90.00
_cell.angle_beta   90.00
_cell.angle_gamma   90.00
#
_symmetry.space_group_name_H-M   'P 1'
#
loop_
_entity.id
_entity.type
_entity.pdbx_description
1 polymer ?
#
loop_
_entity_poly.entity_id
_entity_poly.type
_entity_poly.pdbx_seq_one_letter_code
_entity_poly.pdbx_strand_id
1 'polypeptide(L)'
;EQLVERSSVLQALVLDAYPINRIDSTAAHALKELVTTLRERGVALYMAGVKGPVMDRLKRAGVADLIGADHFFLDVHAAVEAAEAATGARTAPAASTATLSEA
;
A
#
# COMPACT_ATOMS: atom_id res chain seq x y z
N GLU A 1 -0.20 -25.53 -26.78
CA GLU A 1 -0.54 -24.20 -26.24
C GLU A 1 -0.16 -24.18 -24.76
N GLN A 2 0.81 -23.37 -24.35
CA GLN A 2 1.23 -23.27 -22.95
C GLN A 2 0.32 -22.27 -22.23
N LEU A 3 -0.62 -22.80 -21.45
CA LEU A 3 -1.39 -22.02 -20.49
C LEU A 3 -0.47 -21.74 -19.28
N VAL A 4 0.13 -20.55 -19.25
CA VAL A 4 0.81 -20.06 -18.06
C VAL A 4 -0.29 -19.69 -17.07
N GLU A 5 -0.64 -20.62 -16.17
CA GLU A 5 -1.36 -20.27 -14.95
C GLU A 5 -0.45 -19.36 -14.12
N ARG A 6 -0.59 -18.05 -14.30
CA ARG A 6 -0.04 -17.10 -13.34
C ARG A 6 -0.87 -17.21 -12.08
N SER A 7 -0.51 -18.12 -11.19
CA SER A 7 -0.90 -18.04 -9.80
C SER A 7 -0.24 -16.79 -9.22
N SER A 8 -0.90 -15.63 -9.37
CA SER A 8 -0.43 -14.38 -8.80
C SER A 8 -0.76 -14.38 -7.32
N VAL A 9 0.15 -14.94 -6.51
CA VAL A 9 0.11 -14.76 -5.07
C VAL A 9 0.33 -13.27 -4.81
N LEU A 10 -0.62 -12.60 -4.16
CA LEU A 10 -0.44 -11.22 -3.75
C LEU A 10 0.69 -11.17 -2.73
N GLN A 11 1.74 -10.40 -3.00
CA GLN A 11 2.90 -10.26 -2.12
C GLN A 11 2.98 -8.89 -1.44
N ALA A 12 2.44 -7.85 -2.10
CA ALA A 12 2.45 -6.49 -1.59
C ALA A 12 1.17 -5.72 -1.97
N LEU A 13 0.75 -4.82 -1.10
CA LEU A 13 -0.33 -3.85 -1.31
C LEU A 13 0.23 -2.44 -1.09
N VAL A 14 0.03 -1.55 -2.07
CA VAL A 14 0.37 -0.13 -1.95
C VAL A 14 -0.93 0.67 -1.84
N LEU A 15 -1.07 1.47 -0.79
CA LEU A 15 -2.21 2.36 -0.58
C LEU A 15 -1.79 3.81 -0.81
N ASP A 16 -2.40 4.46 -1.80
CA ASP A 16 -2.31 5.91 -1.95
C ASP A 16 -3.19 6.61 -0.91
N ALA A 17 -2.55 7.21 0.08
CA ALA A 17 -3.19 7.99 1.13
C ALA A 17 -3.17 9.51 0.84
N TYR A 18 -2.64 9.95 -0.31
CA TYR A 18 -2.67 11.35 -0.70
C TYR A 18 -4.08 11.97 -0.68
N PRO A 19 -5.18 11.30 -1.09
CA PRO A 19 -6.52 11.90 -0.98
C PRO A 19 -7.08 11.90 0.46
N ILE A 20 -6.43 11.21 1.40
CA ILE A 20 -6.92 11.08 2.78
C ILE A 20 -6.50 12.33 3.58
N ASN A 21 -7.49 13.11 3.99
CA ASN A 21 -7.29 14.32 4.80
C ASN A 21 -7.45 14.07 6.30
N ARG A 22 -8.24 13.07 6.67
CA ARG A 22 -8.56 12.73 8.06
C ARG A 22 -8.86 11.25 8.18
N ILE A 23 -8.50 10.70 9.34
CA ILE A 23 -8.88 9.36 9.77
C ILE A 23 -9.44 9.45 11.20
N ASP A 24 -10.54 8.76 11.45
CA ASP A 24 -11.14 8.65 12.78
C ASP A 24 -10.75 7.32 13.45
N SER A 25 -11.28 7.06 14.65
CA SER A 25 -11.00 5.84 15.41
C SER A 25 -11.49 4.58 14.70
N THR A 26 -12.63 4.66 14.01
CA THR A 26 -13.24 3.51 13.32
C THR A 26 -12.40 3.11 12.11
N ALA A 27 -12.01 4.08 11.28
CA ALA A 27 -11.14 3.83 10.13
C ALA A 27 -9.74 3.37 10.55
N ALA A 28 -9.18 3.91 11.64
CA ALA A 28 -7.90 3.45 12.18
C ALA A 28 -7.98 2.00 12.69
N HIS A 29 -9.10 1.62 13.31
CA HIS A 29 -9.34 0.24 13.75
C HIS A 29 -9.45 -0.71 12.56
N ALA A 30 -10.26 -0.37 11.55
CA ALA A 30 -10.38 -1.18 10.33
C ALA A 30 -9.03 -1.34 9.60
N LEU A 31 -8.23 -0.27 9.51
CA LEU A 31 -6.89 -0.36 8.93
C LEU A 31 -5.96 -1.26 9.75
N LYS A 32 -6.09 -1.27 11.08
CA LYS A 32 -5.35 -2.18 11.96
C LYS A 32 -5.66 -3.65 11.68
N GLU A 33 -6.94 -3.98 11.54
CA GLU A 33 -7.40 -5.34 11.21
C GLU A 33 -6.92 -5.76 9.82
N LEU A 34 -6.96 -4.84 8.85
CA LEU A 34 -6.44 -5.07 7.51
C LEU A 34 -4.92 -5.37 7.54
N VAL A 35 -4.12 -4.54 8.22
CA VAL A 35 -2.68 -4.75 8.35
C VAL A 35 -2.37 -6.10 8.99
N THR A 36 -3.12 -6.49 10.02
CA THR A 36 -2.95 -7.77 10.70
C THR A 36 -3.26 -8.93 9.76
N THR A 37 -4.39 -8.87 9.06
CA THR A 37 -4.80 -9.89 8.08
C THR A 37 -3.79 -10.04 6.94
N LEU A 38 -3.25 -8.93 6.43
CA LEU A 38 -2.25 -8.95 5.36
C LEU A 38 -0.95 -9.60 5.84
N ARG A 39 -0.51 -9.28 7.07
CA ARG A 39 0.68 -9.88 7.68
C ARG A 39 0.56 -11.38 7.90
N GLU A 40 -0.58 -11.84 8.38
CA GLU A 40 -0.85 -13.29 8.53
C GLU A 40 -0.79 -14.04 7.19
N ARG A 41 -1.09 -13.34 6.10
CA ARG A 41 -1.01 -13.87 4.72
C ARG A 41 0.37 -13.67 4.08
N GLY A 42 1.33 -13.08 4.77
CA GLY A 42 2.65 -12.75 4.22
C GLY A 42 2.63 -11.63 3.19
N VAL A 43 1.59 -10.78 3.19
CA VAL A 43 1.46 -9.63 2.30
C VAL A 43 1.94 -8.36 3.00
N ALA A 44 2.89 -7.65 2.40
CA ALA A 44 3.37 -6.38 2.92
C ALA A 44 2.41 -5.23 2.54
N LEU A 45 2.12 -4.32 3.48
CA LEU A 45 1.41 -3.08 3.20
C LEU A 45 2.39 -1.91 3.15
N TYR A 46 2.27 -1.08 2.11
CA TYR A 46 3.01 0.16 1.92
C TYR A 46 2.02 1.32 1.79
N MET A 47 2.38 2.48 2.32
CA MET A 47 1.54 3.67 2.35
C MET A 47 2.26 4.82 1.64
N ALA A 48 1.60 5.45 0.67
CA ALA A 48 2.10 6.61 -0.05
C ALA A 48 1.33 7.87 0.32
N GLY A 49 1.99 9.03 0.39
CA GLY A 49 1.31 10.32 0.50
C GLY A 49 0.57 10.56 1.81
N VAL A 50 0.94 9.90 2.92
CA VAL A 50 0.28 10.06 4.22
C VAL A 50 0.55 11.46 4.78
N LYS A 51 -0.51 12.26 4.95
CA LYS A 51 -0.40 13.61 5.55
C LYS A 51 -0.09 13.55 7.04
N GLY A 52 0.61 14.57 7.54
CA GLY A 52 0.99 14.69 8.97
C GLY A 52 -0.15 14.40 9.96
N PRO A 53 -1.32 15.08 9.87
CA PRO A 53 -2.44 14.81 10.77
C PRO A 53 -2.98 13.37 10.73
N VAL A 54 -2.90 12.71 9.57
CA VAL A 54 -3.27 11.30 9.40
C VAL A 54 -2.21 10.41 10.03
N MET A 55 -0.94 10.66 9.76
CA MET A 55 0.20 9.95 10.35
C MET A 55 0.14 9.99 11.89
N ASP A 56 -0.14 11.16 12.48
CA ASP A 56 -0.25 11.30 13.94
C ASP A 56 -1.40 10.45 14.52
N ARG A 57 -2.49 10.29 13.77
CA ARG A 57 -3.61 9.42 14.17
C ARG A 57 -3.22 7.96 14.07
N LEU A 58 -2.53 7.55 13.00
CA LEU A 58 -2.03 6.18 12.82
C LEU A 58 -1.02 5.79 13.90
N LYS A 59 -0.09 6.68 14.26
CA LYS A 59 0.85 6.49 15.36
C LYS A 59 0.13 6.31 16.70
N ARG A 60 -0.80 7.20 17.03
CA ARG A 60 -1.60 7.08 18.28
C ARG A 60 -2.44 5.81 18.35
N ALA A 61 -2.88 5.28 17.20
CA ALA A 61 -3.62 4.02 17.13
C ALA A 61 -2.72 2.76 17.13
N GLY A 62 -1.38 2.94 17.10
CA GLY A 62 -0.40 1.87 16.95
C GLY A 62 -0.39 1.21 15.57
N VAL A 63 -1.05 1.81 14.57
CA VAL A 63 -1.13 1.28 13.21
C VAL A 63 0.17 1.54 12.46
N ALA A 64 0.80 2.69 12.67
CA ALA A 64 2.08 3.01 12.03
C ALA A 64 3.18 2.05 12.50
N ASP A 65 3.22 1.71 13.78
CA ASP A 65 4.18 0.76 14.35
C ASP A 65 3.92 -0.66 13.86
N LEU A 66 2.65 -1.02 13.67
CA LEU A 66 2.30 -2.23 12.96
C LEU A 66 2.85 -2.14 11.54
N ILE A 67 2.47 -1.21 10.69
CA ILE A 67 2.93 -1.17 9.28
C ILE A 67 4.47 -1.21 9.16
N GLY A 68 5.20 -0.50 10.01
CA GLY A 68 6.65 -0.36 9.96
C GLY A 68 7.06 0.99 9.37
N ALA A 69 8.08 1.62 9.94
CA ALA A 69 8.50 2.97 9.56
C ALA A 69 8.98 3.04 8.10
N ASP A 70 9.65 1.99 7.63
CA ASP A 70 10.23 1.91 6.28
C ASP A 70 9.20 1.68 5.17
N HIS A 71 7.92 1.59 5.52
CA HIS A 71 6.82 1.31 4.60
C HIS A 71 5.97 2.56 4.28
N PHE A 72 6.46 3.75 4.67
CA PHE A 72 5.82 5.03 4.38
C PHE A 72 6.63 5.84 3.39
N PHE A 73 5.98 6.27 2.31
CA PHE A 73 6.62 6.99 1.20
C PHE A 73 5.87 8.29 0.89
N LEU A 74 6.57 9.23 0.25
CA LEU A 74 5.98 10.51 -0.16
C LEU A 74 5.03 10.34 -1.35
N ASP A 75 5.34 9.44 -2.28
CA ASP A 75 4.58 9.17 -3.48
C ASP A 75 4.44 7.67 -3.75
N VAL A 76 3.51 7.34 -4.65
CA VAL A 76 3.16 5.96 -5.00
C VAL A 76 4.30 5.27 -5.74
N HIS A 77 5.07 5.99 -6.55
CA HIS A 77 6.15 5.41 -7.34
C HIS A 77 7.24 4.85 -6.43
N ALA A 78 7.68 5.62 -5.43
CA ALA A 78 8.65 5.16 -4.43
C ALA A 78 8.14 3.95 -3.63
N ALA A 79 6.86 3.91 -3.28
CA ALA A 79 6.25 2.77 -2.59
C ALA A 79 6.22 1.50 -3.45
N VAL A 80 5.96 1.64 -4.76
CA VAL A 80 5.96 0.52 -5.71
C VAL A 80 7.38 -0.01 -5.91
N GLU A 81 8.38 0.86 -6.10
CA GLU A 81 9.79 0.45 -6.23
C GLU A 81 10.25 -0.34 -5.01
N ALA A 82 9.89 0.11 -3.79
CA ALA A 82 10.18 -0.61 -2.56
C ALA A 82 9.46 -1.97 -2.49
N ALA A 83 8.19 -2.03 -2.91
CA ALA A 83 7.41 -3.26 -2.94
C ALA A 83 7.99 -4.28 -3.93
N GLU A 84 8.41 -3.85 -5.12
CA GLU A 84 9.04 -4.69 -6.14
C GLU A 84 10.40 -5.22 -5.68
N ALA A 85 11.22 -4.33 -5.09
CA ALA A 85 12.52 -4.72 -4.52
C ALA A 85 12.38 -5.78 -3.41
N ALA A 86 11.37 -5.65 -2.54
CA ALA A 86 11.11 -6.59 -1.46
C ALA A 86 10.54 -7.94 -1.95
N THR A 87 9.80 -7.95 -3.06
CA THR A 87 9.14 -9.16 -3.57
C THR A 87 9.98 -9.94 -4.57
N GLY A 88 11.16 -9.41 -4.95
CA GLY A 88 12.04 -10.01 -5.96
C GLY A 88 11.42 -10.05 -7.36
N ALA A 89 10.22 -9.47 -7.50
CA ALA A 89 9.47 -9.41 -8.73
C ALA A 89 9.93 -8.17 -9.48
N ARG A 90 10.76 -8.38 -10.49
CA ARG A 90 10.97 -7.43 -11.58
C ARG A 90 9.67 -7.39 -12.41
N THR A 91 8.61 -6.83 -11.86
CA THR A 91 7.32 -6.71 -12.56
C THR A 91 7.41 -5.52 -13.48
N ALA A 92 7.09 -5.76 -14.75
CA ALA A 92 6.97 -4.73 -15.77
C ALA A 92 5.95 -3.65 -15.32
N PRO A 93 6.17 -2.38 -15.67
CA PRO A 93 5.39 -1.27 -15.13
C PRO A 93 3.92 -1.42 -15.51
N ALA A 94 3.08 -1.69 -14.51
CA ALA A 94 1.63 -1.65 -14.65
C ALA A 94 1.13 -0.27 -14.21
N ALA A 95 1.15 0.68 -15.14
CA ALA A 95 0.24 1.82 -15.11
C ALA A 95 -0.02 2.26 -16.55
N SER A 96 -0.93 1.52 -17.21
CA SER A 96 -1.74 2.08 -18.28
C SER A 96 -2.49 3.27 -17.69
N THR A 97 -1.94 4.47 -17.85
CA THR A 97 -2.68 5.72 -17.75
C THR A 97 -3.84 5.61 -18.73
N ALA A 98 -5.03 5.32 -18.21
CA ALA A 98 -6.26 5.52 -18.96
C ALA A 98 -6.32 7.01 -19.29
N THR A 99 -5.94 7.33 -20.53
CA THR A 99 -6.26 8.60 -21.17
C THR A 99 -7.78 8.72 -21.20
N LEU A 100 -8.34 9.44 -20.24
CA LEU A 100 -9.60 10.14 -20.50
C LEU A 100 -9.22 11.36 -21.32
N SER A 101 -9.24 11.12 -22.64
CA SER A 101 -9.29 12.15 -23.67
C SER A 101 -10.47 13.07 -23.38
N GLU A 102 -10.17 14.35 -23.18
CA GLU A 102 -11.11 15.42 -23.48
C GLU A 102 -11.49 15.31 -24.97
N ALA A 103 -12.79 15.31 -25.26
CA ALA A 103 -13.40 15.69 -26.53
C ALA A 103 -14.88 16.01 -26.28
#